data_AF-K1S7V1-F1
#
_entry.id   AF-K1S7V1-F1
#
_cell.length_a   1.000
_cell.length_b   1.000
_cell.length_c   1.000
_cell.angle_alpha   90.00
_cell.angle_beta   90.00
_cell.angle_gamma   90.00
#
_symmetry.space_group_name_H-M   'P 1'
#
loop_
_entity.id
_entity.type
_entity.pdbx_description
1 polymer ?
#
loop_
_entity_poly.entity_id
_entity_poly.type
_entity_poly.pdbx_seq_one_letter_code
_entity_poly.pdbx_strand_id
1 'polypeptide(L)'
;ASVRIGYDNLASYWENHTKGYKYGMASVASWENGLPIAGEEITGGKDTEMSGDSKLDWQYRAFNFQMNVDWQRQFGVHSLYSMLLYTYKYDNAKGINNTFYRQNAGWYTHYGFKNRYFADFTLMASASNLLAPDHRWNVSPTVGLAWLISNEKFMQSQNVVDFLKLRASFGMLNTDNIPGNG
;
A
#
# COMPACT_ATOMS: atom_id res chain seq x y z
N ALA A 1 -5.90 21.52 4.04
CA ALA A 1 -6.03 20.31 4.88
C ALA A 1 -6.85 19.25 4.15
N SER A 2 -6.39 18.00 4.14
CA SER A 2 -7.11 16.87 3.57
C SER A 2 -6.86 15.58 4.37
N VAL A 3 -7.83 14.67 4.29
CA VAL A 3 -7.80 13.36 4.95
C VAL A 3 -8.15 12.31 3.90
N ARG A 4 -7.47 11.17 3.96
CA ARG A 4 -7.68 10.01 3.09
C ARG A 4 -7.72 8.77 3.95
N ILE A 5 -8.70 7.92 3.70
CA ILE A 5 -8.90 6.66 4.40
C ILE A 5 -9.13 5.58 3.34
N GLY A 6 -8.49 4.44 3.51
CA GLY A 6 -8.66 3.27 2.66
C GLY A 6 -8.74 2.01 3.52
N TYR A 7 -9.62 1.09 3.14
CA TYR A 7 -9.75 -0.21 3.77
C TYR A 7 -9.87 -1.27 2.69
N ASP A 8 -8.98 -2.25 2.73
CA ASP A 8 -8.93 -3.36 1.79
C ASP A 8 -9.19 -4.66 2.54
N ASN A 9 -10.09 -5.49 2.01
CA ASN A 9 -10.37 -6.83 2.53
C ASN A 9 -10.42 -7.80 1.35
N LEU A 10 -9.46 -8.71 1.28
CA LEU A 10 -9.43 -9.78 0.30
C LEU A 10 -9.56 -11.11 1.06
N ALA A 11 -10.46 -11.97 0.62
CA ALA A 11 -10.65 -13.29 1.20
C ALA A 11 -10.76 -14.33 0.08
N SER A 12 -10.16 -15.50 0.31
CA SER A 12 -10.29 -16.67 -0.54
C SER A 12 -11.06 -17.74 0.22
N TYR A 13 -12.08 -18.30 -0.42
CA TYR A 13 -12.85 -19.42 0.09
C TYR A 13 -12.62 -20.62 -0.80
N TRP A 14 -12.41 -21.78 -0.17
CA TRP A 14 -12.36 -23.05 -0.88
C TRP A 14 -13.70 -23.74 -0.71
N GLU A 15 -14.36 -24.03 -1.83
CA GLU A 15 -15.64 -24.71 -1.87
C GLU A 15 -15.51 -25.99 -2.71
N ASN A 16 -16.09 -27.07 -2.22
CA ASN A 16 -16.18 -28.32 -2.96
C ASN A 16 -17.62 -28.80 -3.01
N HIS A 17 -18.04 -29.28 -4.16
CA HIS A 17 -19.36 -29.86 -4.39
C HIS A 17 -19.19 -31.22 -5.05
N THR A 18 -19.74 -32.26 -4.43
CA THR A 18 -19.69 -33.63 -4.94
C THR A 18 -21.11 -34.17 -5.09
N LYS A 19 -21.38 -34.78 -6.25
CA LYS A 19 -22.65 -35.45 -6.54
C LYS A 19 -22.40 -36.73 -7.33
N GLY A 20 -22.91 -37.85 -6.84
CA GLY A 20 -22.93 -39.12 -7.56
C GLY A 20 -24.11 -39.18 -8.54
N TYR A 21 -23.88 -39.80 -9.70
CA TYR A 21 -24.91 -40.06 -10.70
C TYR A 21 -25.06 -41.56 -10.95
N LYS A 22 -26.30 -42.02 -11.09
CA LYS A 22 -26.62 -43.36 -11.60
C LYS A 22 -26.39 -43.38 -13.11
N TYR A 23 -25.71 -44.41 -13.60
CA TYR A 23 -25.51 -44.66 -15.03
C TYR A 23 -25.96 -46.08 -15.37
N GLY A 24 -26.34 -46.30 -16.62
CA GLY A 24 -26.76 -47.61 -17.08
C GLY A 24 -26.53 -47.78 -18.57
N MET A 25 -26.45 -49.03 -19.00
CA MET A 25 -26.51 -49.40 -20.41
C MET A 25 -27.56 -50.49 -20.60
N ALA A 26 -28.33 -50.36 -21.67
CA ALA A 26 -29.16 -51.45 -22.15
C ALA A 26 -28.28 -52.37 -23.02
N SER A 27 -28.15 -53.64 -22.63
CA SER A 27 -27.57 -54.65 -23.51
C SER A 27 -28.55 -54.95 -24.66
N VAL A 28 -28.08 -55.47 -25.80
CA VAL A 28 -28.97 -55.94 -26.87
C VAL A 28 -29.08 -57.45 -26.76
N ALA A 29 -30.26 -57.96 -26.41
CA ALA A 29 -30.46 -59.40 -26.17
C ALA A 29 -30.62 -60.19 -27.48
N SER A 30 -31.24 -59.61 -28.50
CA SER A 30 -31.42 -60.24 -29.81
C SER A 30 -31.73 -59.20 -30.90
N TRP A 31 -31.64 -59.62 -32.17
CA TRP A 31 -31.93 -58.79 -33.33
C TRP A 31 -33.07 -59.42 -34.11
N GLU A 32 -34.18 -58.69 -34.28
CA GLU A 32 -35.33 -59.14 -35.06
C GLU A 32 -35.60 -58.13 -36.17
N ASN A 33 -35.68 -58.59 -37.43
CA ASN A 33 -35.86 -57.75 -38.62
C ASN A 33 -34.84 -56.59 -38.76
N GLY A 34 -33.61 -56.78 -38.29
CA GLY A 34 -32.54 -55.77 -38.37
C GLY A 34 -32.63 -54.65 -37.32
N LEU A 35 -33.61 -54.69 -36.42
CA LEU A 35 -33.73 -53.77 -35.30
C LEU A 35 -33.26 -54.47 -33.99
N PRO A 36 -32.43 -53.81 -33.16
CA PRO A 36 -32.00 -54.37 -31.89
C PRO A 36 -33.18 -54.40 -30.91
N ILE A 37 -33.43 -55.57 -30.31
CA ILE A 37 -34.35 -55.71 -29.18
C ILE A 37 -33.55 -55.52 -27.89
N ALA A 38 -33.93 -54.52 -27.10
CA ALA A 38 -33.28 -54.21 -25.83
C ALA A 38 -33.34 -55.41 -24.88
N GLY A 39 -32.18 -55.80 -24.37
CA GLY A 39 -31.97 -56.82 -23.33
C GLY A 39 -31.99 -56.23 -21.92
N GLU A 40 -31.38 -56.93 -20.97
CA GLU A 40 -31.34 -56.50 -19.57
C GLU A 40 -30.60 -55.16 -19.41
N GLU A 41 -31.17 -54.31 -18.55
CA GLU A 41 -30.64 -52.99 -18.21
C GLU A 41 -29.64 -53.12 -17.07
N ILE A 42 -28.35 -52.98 -17.37
CA ILE A 42 -27.29 -53.04 -16.36
C ILE A 42 -27.08 -51.62 -15.86
N THR A 43 -27.54 -51.35 -14.64
CA THR A 43 -27.33 -50.05 -13.98
C THR A 43 -26.26 -50.14 -12.89
N GLY A 44 -25.42 -49.12 -12.82
CA GLY A 44 -24.38 -48.95 -11.81
C GLY A 44 -24.42 -47.53 -11.21
N GLY A 45 -23.87 -47.40 -10.01
CA GLY A 45 -23.89 -46.13 -9.26
C GLY A 45 -25.22 -45.85 -8.56
N LYS A 46 -25.23 -44.78 -7.74
CA LYS A 46 -26.38 -44.31 -6.96
C LYS A 46 -26.42 -42.79 -7.04
N ASP A 47 -27.59 -42.23 -7.31
CA ASP A 47 -27.79 -40.79 -7.19
C ASP A 47 -27.67 -40.39 -5.71
N THR A 48 -26.78 -39.43 -5.45
CA THR A 48 -26.64 -38.84 -4.12
C THR A 48 -27.19 -37.42 -4.12
N GLU A 49 -27.62 -36.96 -2.95
CA GLU A 49 -27.83 -35.53 -2.73
C GLU A 49 -26.49 -34.79 -2.92
N MET A 50 -26.57 -33.51 -3.32
CA MET A 50 -25.37 -32.70 -3.52
C MET A 50 -24.79 -32.37 -2.14
N SER A 51 -23.63 -32.95 -1.82
CA SER A 51 -22.89 -32.65 -0.60
C SER A 51 -21.76 -31.68 -0.92
N GLY A 52 -21.49 -30.73 -0.03
CA GLY A 52 -20.36 -29.82 -0.17
C GLY A 52 -19.77 -29.39 1.17
N ASP A 53 -18.55 -28.87 1.12
CA ASP A 53 -17.84 -28.26 2.24
C ASP A 53 -17.28 -26.91 1.81
N SER A 54 -17.19 -25.97 2.74
CA SER A 54 -16.63 -24.64 2.51
C SER A 54 -15.73 -24.23 3.66
N LYS A 55 -14.52 -23.75 3.36
CA LYS A 55 -13.62 -23.19 4.36
C LYS A 55 -12.97 -21.90 3.88
N LEU A 56 -12.67 -21.00 4.82
CA LEU A 56 -11.83 -19.83 4.56
C LEU A 56 -10.38 -20.30 4.38
N ASP A 57 -9.79 -20.02 3.22
CA ASP A 57 -8.42 -20.40 2.89
C ASP A 57 -7.43 -19.34 3.39
N TRP A 58 -7.64 -18.07 3.03
CA TRP A 58 -6.87 -16.95 3.57
C TRP A 58 -7.67 -15.64 3.53
N GLN A 59 -7.27 -14.69 4.37
CA GLN A 59 -7.84 -13.34 4.39
C GLN A 59 -6.74 -12.29 4.62
N TYR A 60 -6.68 -11.30 3.74
CA TYR A 60 -5.85 -10.12 3.84
C TYR A 60 -6.71 -8.92 4.24
N ARG A 61 -6.28 -8.17 5.25
CA ARG A 61 -6.92 -6.91 5.67
C ARG A 61 -5.87 -5.83 5.74
N ALA A 62 -6.10 -4.73 5.04
CA ALA A 62 -5.29 -3.54 5.17
C ALA A 62 -6.15 -2.33 5.49
N PHE A 63 -5.60 -1.45 6.33
CA PHE A 63 -6.20 -0.16 6.62
C PHE A 63 -5.12 0.91 6.47
N ASN A 64 -5.46 1.94 5.70
CA ASN A 64 -4.59 3.05 5.38
C ASN A 64 -5.29 4.34 5.81
N PHE A 65 -4.61 5.16 6.60
CA PHE A 65 -5.07 6.46 7.02
C PHE A 65 -3.97 7.49 6.75
N GLN A 66 -4.34 8.60 6.14
CA GLN A 66 -3.44 9.71 5.86
C GLN A 66 -4.18 11.03 6.12
N MET A 67 -3.52 11.92 6.85
CA MET A 67 -4.01 13.27 7.11
C MET A 67 -2.89 14.27 6.83
N ASN A 68 -3.19 15.32 6.08
CA ASN A 68 -2.27 16.44 5.89
C ASN A 68 -2.95 17.78 6.18
N VAL A 69 -2.21 18.65 6.86
CA VAL A 69 -2.61 20.03 7.13
C VAL A 69 -1.52 20.93 6.60
N ASP A 70 -1.82 21.60 5.49
CA ASP A 70 -1.00 22.58 4.82
C ASP A 70 -1.42 24.00 5.23
N TRP A 71 -0.43 24.86 5.44
CA TRP A 71 -0.61 26.29 5.68
C TRP A 71 0.42 27.06 4.88
N GLN A 72 -0.07 27.99 4.06
CA GLN A 72 0.76 28.86 3.23
C GLN A 72 0.39 30.31 3.46
N ARG A 73 1.40 31.16 3.66
CA ARG A 73 1.19 32.60 3.81
C ARG A 73 2.37 33.38 3.26
N GLN A 74 2.06 34.46 2.55
CA GLN A 74 3.04 35.42 2.07
C GLN A 74 2.86 36.74 2.82
N PHE A 75 3.93 37.20 3.46
CA PHE A 75 4.02 38.47 4.18
C PHE A 75 4.99 39.39 3.45
N GLY A 76 4.51 40.01 2.37
CA GLY A 76 5.33 40.87 1.51
C GLY A 76 6.56 40.12 0.97
N VAL A 77 7.73 40.43 1.53
CA VAL A 77 9.02 39.81 1.16
C VAL A 77 9.24 38.42 1.77
N HIS A 78 8.42 37.98 2.70
CA HIS A 78 8.53 36.67 3.34
C HIS A 78 7.47 35.72 2.77
N SER A 79 7.85 34.49 2.43
CA SER A 79 6.93 33.40 2.16
C SER A 79 7.15 32.28 3.16
N LEU A 80 6.07 31.76 3.71
CA LEU A 80 6.11 30.64 4.66
C LEU A 80 5.10 29.59 4.24
N TYR A 81 5.57 28.37 4.10
CA TYR A 81 4.78 27.18 3.86
C TYR A 81 5.10 26.17 4.96
N SER A 82 4.09 25.62 5.62
CA SER A 82 4.25 24.57 6.61
C SER A 82 3.20 23.50 6.37
N MET A 83 3.61 22.24 6.47
CA MET A 83 2.75 21.08 6.28
C MET A 83 3.00 20.08 7.39
N LEU A 84 1.94 19.66 8.06
CA LEU A 84 1.92 18.50 8.92
C LEU A 84 1.31 17.33 8.15
N LEU A 85 1.94 16.17 8.22
CA LEU A 85 1.50 14.93 7.60
C LEU A 85 1.48 13.85 8.67
N TYR A 86 0.39 13.10 8.77
CA TYR A 86 0.32 11.90 9.59
C TYR A 86 -0.19 10.76 8.72
N THR A 87 0.51 9.62 8.76
CA THR A 87 0.10 8.39 8.10
C THR A 87 0.09 7.25 9.08
N TYR A 88 -0.92 6.40 8.95
CA TYR A 88 -1.07 5.18 9.72
C TYR A 88 -1.43 4.07 8.75
N LYS A 89 -0.67 2.97 8.81
CA LYS A 89 -0.89 1.78 8.00
C LYS A 89 -0.97 0.56 8.89
N TYR A 90 -1.98 -0.24 8.63
CA TYR A 90 -2.22 -1.55 9.22
C TYR A 90 -2.26 -2.57 8.10
N ASP A 91 -1.44 -3.60 8.19
CA ASP A 91 -1.45 -4.75 7.27
C ASP A 91 -1.56 -6.05 8.07
N ASN A 92 -2.52 -6.90 7.70
CA ASN A 92 -2.68 -8.24 8.24
C ASN A 92 -2.82 -9.23 7.09
N ALA A 93 -1.75 -10.01 6.84
CA ALA A 93 -1.64 -10.83 5.64
C ALA A 93 -1.94 -12.33 5.80
N LYS A 94 -1.86 -12.88 7.03
CA LYS A 94 -1.96 -14.35 7.24
C LYS A 94 -2.65 -14.76 8.56
N GLY A 95 -3.40 -13.86 9.20
CA GLY A 95 -4.04 -14.15 10.49
C GLY A 95 -3.13 -13.83 11.69
N ILE A 96 -3.35 -14.54 12.81
CA ILE A 96 -2.76 -14.24 14.13
C ILE A 96 -1.22 -14.20 14.01
N ASN A 97 -0.60 -13.18 14.62
CA ASN A 97 0.84 -13.01 14.77
C ASN A 97 1.66 -12.44 13.59
N ASN A 98 1.03 -12.00 12.49
CA ASN A 98 1.75 -11.35 11.37
C ASN A 98 1.18 -9.97 11.00
N THR A 99 0.94 -9.15 12.03
CA THR A 99 0.34 -7.81 11.87
C THR A 99 1.43 -6.73 11.88
N PHE A 100 1.56 -6.00 10.76
CA PHE A 100 2.46 -4.87 10.66
C PHE A 100 1.70 -3.58 10.93
N TYR A 101 2.15 -2.85 11.95
CA TYR A 101 1.69 -1.50 12.24
C TYR A 101 2.82 -0.54 11.89
N ARG A 102 2.52 0.46 11.04
CA ARG A 102 3.44 1.53 10.70
C ARG A 102 2.75 2.87 10.90
N GLN A 103 3.40 3.78 11.60
CA GLN A 103 2.95 5.15 11.79
C GLN A 103 4.06 6.08 11.32
N ASN A 104 3.72 7.12 10.57
CA ASN A 104 4.67 8.16 10.25
C ASN A 104 4.05 9.52 10.55
N ALA A 105 4.79 10.38 11.24
CA ALA A 105 4.47 11.77 11.44
C ALA A 105 5.55 12.61 10.76
N GLY A 106 5.16 13.42 9.78
CA GLY A 106 6.03 14.33 9.07
C GLY A 106 5.66 15.78 9.36
N TRP A 107 6.66 16.62 9.58
CA TRP A 107 6.53 18.06 9.55
C TRP A 107 7.49 18.62 8.51
N TYR A 108 6.95 19.39 7.58
CA TYR A 108 7.72 20.07 6.55
C TYR A 108 7.47 21.58 6.65
N THR A 109 8.53 22.38 6.62
CA THR A 109 8.45 23.84 6.58
C THR A 109 9.39 24.36 5.52
N HIS A 110 8.89 25.26 4.69
CA HIS A 110 9.64 25.99 3.68
C HIS A 110 9.47 27.49 3.93
N TYR A 111 10.59 28.19 4.01
CA TYR A 111 10.62 29.63 4.22
C TYR A 111 11.43 30.30 3.12
N GLY A 112 10.84 31.30 2.47
CA GLY A 112 11.50 32.14 1.49
C GLY A 112 11.61 33.59 1.97
N PHE A 113 12.75 34.21 1.71
CA PHE A 113 12.99 35.63 1.97
C PHE A 113 13.45 36.34 0.69
N LYS A 114 12.71 37.38 0.29
CA LYS A 114 12.93 38.24 -0.88
C LYS A 114 13.08 37.46 -2.20
N ASN A 115 12.56 36.24 -2.26
CA ASN A 115 12.80 35.28 -3.35
C ASN A 115 14.31 35.11 -3.67
N ARG A 116 15.17 35.22 -2.65
CA ARG A 116 16.62 35.08 -2.77
C ARG A 116 17.13 33.97 -1.87
N TYR A 117 16.68 33.96 -0.62
CA TYR A 117 17.09 32.98 0.36
C TYR A 117 15.93 32.06 0.66
N PHE A 118 16.21 30.78 0.71
CA PHE A 118 15.24 29.75 1.01
C PHE A 118 15.81 28.85 2.09
N ALA A 119 14.97 28.49 3.06
CA ALA A 119 15.27 27.52 4.09
C ALA A 119 14.21 26.43 4.07
N ASP A 120 14.67 25.19 4.01
CA ASP A 120 13.86 23.98 4.09
C ASP A 120 14.12 23.29 5.41
N PHE A 121 13.07 22.91 6.12
CA PHE A 121 13.13 22.07 7.30
C PHE A 121 12.15 20.92 7.13
N THR A 122 12.62 19.70 7.36
CA THR A 122 11.78 18.50 7.34
C THR A 122 12.11 17.66 8.55
N LEU A 123 11.08 17.20 9.26
CA LEU A 123 11.20 16.28 10.38
C LEU A 123 10.26 15.12 10.14
N MET A 124 10.79 13.92 10.01
CA MET A 124 9.97 12.72 9.82
C MET A 124 10.21 11.74 10.96
N ALA A 125 9.19 11.47 11.73
CA ALA A 125 9.20 10.46 12.78
C ALA A 125 8.46 9.22 12.27
N SER A 126 9.19 8.12 12.11
CA SER A 126 8.66 6.84 11.63
C SER A 126 8.65 5.84 12.78
N ALA A 127 7.53 5.16 12.96
CA ALA A 127 7.36 4.10 13.93
C ALA A 127 6.84 2.83 13.28
N SER A 128 7.35 1.69 13.73
CA SER A 128 6.99 0.38 13.20
C SER A 128 7.01 -0.64 14.33
N ASN A 129 6.09 -1.60 14.31
CA ASN A 129 6.00 -2.67 15.33
C ASN A 129 7.13 -3.71 15.24
N LEU A 130 8.00 -3.60 14.24
CA LEU A 130 9.22 -4.42 14.10
C LEU A 130 10.36 -3.90 14.97
N LEU A 131 10.30 -2.64 15.43
CA LEU A 131 11.28 -2.06 16.33
C LEU A 131 11.06 -2.53 17.77
N ALA A 132 12.16 -2.61 18.52
CA ALA A 132 12.15 -3.02 19.93
C ALA A 132 11.14 -2.17 20.74
N PRO A 133 10.47 -2.76 21.75
CA PRO A 133 9.39 -2.10 22.50
C PRO A 133 9.75 -0.71 23.07
N ASP A 134 11.02 -0.49 23.37
CA ASP A 134 11.56 0.70 24.03
C ASP A 134 11.96 1.85 23.08
N HIS A 135 12.11 1.60 21.76
CA HIS A 135 12.53 2.62 20.78
C HIS A 135 11.73 2.51 19.48
N ARG A 136 10.39 2.60 19.60
CA ARG A 136 9.50 2.43 18.44
C ARG A 136 9.52 3.60 17.46
N TRP A 137 10.11 4.75 17.81
CA TRP A 137 10.10 5.96 16.99
C TRP A 137 11.52 6.36 16.58
N ASN A 138 11.78 6.38 15.28
CA ASN A 138 12.98 6.93 14.70
C ASN A 138 12.70 8.28 14.07
N VAL A 139 13.49 9.30 14.43
CA VAL A 139 13.30 10.67 13.95
C VAL A 139 14.39 11.01 12.94
N SER A 140 13.98 11.42 11.76
CA SER A 140 14.81 11.75 10.61
C SER A 140 14.69 13.25 10.30
N PRO A 141 15.52 14.10 10.93
CA PRO A 141 15.57 15.52 10.62
C PRO A 141 16.38 15.77 9.34
N THR A 142 15.90 16.68 8.50
CA THR A 142 16.59 17.19 7.32
C THR A 142 16.47 18.70 7.28
N VAL A 143 17.59 19.38 7.07
CA VAL A 143 17.66 20.83 6.90
C VAL A 143 18.28 21.15 5.55
N GLY A 144 17.78 22.21 4.92
CA GLY A 144 18.27 22.67 3.64
C GLY A 144 18.31 24.19 3.59
N LEU A 145 19.33 24.73 2.95
CA LEU A 145 19.44 26.14 2.63
C LEU A 145 19.65 26.27 1.12
N ALA A 146 18.97 27.22 0.50
CA ALA A 146 19.20 27.57 -0.88
C ALA A 146 19.28 29.08 -1.06
N TRP A 147 20.19 29.50 -1.94
CA TRP A 147 20.42 30.88 -2.29
C TRP A 147 20.34 31.03 -3.81
N LEU A 148 19.42 31.87 -4.25
CA LEU A 148 19.25 32.25 -5.64
C LEU A 148 20.11 33.49 -5.91
N ILE A 149 21.35 33.22 -6.33
CA ILE A 149 22.38 34.23 -6.58
C ILE A 149 21.97 35.13 -7.77
N SER A 150 21.31 34.59 -8.80
CA SER A 150 20.83 35.40 -9.94
C SER A 150 19.85 36.52 -9.57
N ASN A 151 19.14 36.41 -8.45
CA ASN A 151 18.23 37.47 -7.98
C ASN A 151 18.94 38.60 -7.21
N GLU A 152 20.26 38.52 -7.05
CA GLU A 152 21.05 39.57 -6.42
C GLU A 152 21.31 40.75 -7.36
N LYS A 153 21.33 41.97 -6.79
CA LYS A 153 21.49 43.21 -7.57
C LYS A 153 22.80 43.24 -8.38
N PHE A 154 23.86 42.61 -7.88
CA PHE A 154 25.15 42.54 -8.57
C PHE A 154 25.17 41.54 -9.72
N MET A 155 24.27 40.55 -9.69
CA MET A 155 24.16 39.54 -10.74
C MET A 155 23.19 39.96 -11.85
N GLN A 156 22.32 40.94 -11.60
CA GLN A 156 21.35 41.44 -12.57
C GLN A 156 21.99 42.22 -13.73
N SER A 157 23.21 42.72 -13.56
CA SER A 157 23.91 43.51 -14.59
C SER A 157 24.77 42.69 -15.55
N GLN A 158 24.90 41.37 -15.33
CA GLN A 158 25.71 40.50 -16.16
C GLN A 158 24.82 39.68 -17.12
N ASN A 159 25.29 39.45 -18.35
CA ASN A 159 24.56 38.66 -19.36
C ASN A 159 25.16 37.25 -19.55
N VAL A 160 25.99 36.79 -18.62
CA VAL A 160 26.72 35.51 -18.75
C VAL A 160 25.91 34.33 -18.18
N VAL A 161 25.08 34.56 -17.15
CA VAL A 161 24.33 33.50 -16.45
C VAL A 161 22.93 33.98 -16.09
N ASP A 162 21.91 33.35 -16.66
CA ASP A 162 20.49 33.71 -16.43
C ASP A 162 19.96 33.20 -15.09
N PHE A 163 20.36 31.99 -14.68
CA PHE A 163 19.87 31.35 -13.46
C PHE A 163 20.96 30.58 -12.72
N LEU A 164 21.27 31.05 -11.52
CA LEU A 164 22.24 30.47 -10.60
C LEU A 164 21.62 30.32 -9.22
N LYS A 165 21.44 29.07 -8.80
CA LYS A 165 20.93 28.70 -7.48
C LYS A 165 21.93 27.77 -6.81
N LEU A 166 22.42 28.18 -5.64
CA LEU A 166 23.23 27.33 -4.77
C LEU A 166 22.32 26.67 -3.73
N ARG A 167 22.44 25.36 -3.53
CA ARG A 167 21.70 24.61 -2.51
C ARG A 167 22.66 23.75 -1.71
N ALA A 168 22.51 23.77 -0.39
CA ALA A 168 23.16 22.85 0.53
C ALA A 168 22.09 22.21 1.41
N SER A 169 22.21 20.92 1.67
CA SER A 169 21.28 20.19 2.53
C SER A 169 22.03 19.16 3.37
N PHE A 170 21.56 18.97 4.59
CA PHE A 170 22.08 17.99 5.53
C PHE A 170 20.91 17.32 6.23
N GLY A 171 20.92 16.00 6.32
CA GLY A 171 19.84 15.27 6.97
C GLY A 171 20.28 13.88 7.43
N MET A 172 19.59 13.39 8.45
CA MET A 172 19.73 12.04 8.96
C MET A 172 18.50 11.25 8.55
N LEU A 173 18.70 10.12 7.87
CA LEU A 173 17.63 9.23 7.42
C LEU A 173 17.73 7.93 8.22
N ASN A 174 16.67 7.61 8.95
CA ASN A 174 16.54 6.33 9.64
C ASN A 174 15.61 5.42 8.85
N THR A 175 16.05 4.18 8.64
CA THR A 175 15.27 3.16 7.95
C THR A 175 15.11 1.94 8.84
N ASP A 176 13.90 1.39 8.92
CA ASP A 176 13.59 0.15 9.62
C ASP A 176 13.75 -1.05 8.68
N ASN A 177 14.89 -1.11 7.98
CA ASN A 177 15.17 -2.17 7.03
C ASN A 177 15.83 -3.33 7.77
N ILE A 178 15.04 -4.30 8.20
CA ILE A 178 15.57 -5.58 8.69
C ILE A 178 16.07 -6.34 7.45
N PRO A 179 17.35 -6.71 7.38
CA PRO A 179 17.86 -7.52 6.29
C PRO A 179 17.06 -8.82 6.22
N GLY A 180 16.32 -9.01 5.13
CA GLY A 180 15.68 -10.27 4.82
C GLY A 180 16.75 -11.27 4.40
N ASN A 181 16.92 -12.32 5.20
CA ASN A 181 17.71 -13.54 4.96
C ASN A 181 19.20 -13.45 5.33
N GLY A 182 19.55 -14.15 6.41
CA GLY A 182 20.50 -15.25 6.32
C GLY A 182 19.75 -16.53 6.02
#